data_AF-A0A1B6CVZ9-F1
#
_entry.id   AF-A0A1B6CVZ9-F1
#
_cell.length_a   1.000
_cell.length_b   1.000
_cell.length_c   1.000
_cell.angle_alpha   90.00
_cell.angle_beta   90.00
_cell.angle_gamma   90.00
#
_symmetry.space_group_name_H-M   'P 1'
#
loop_
_entity.id
_entity.type
_entity.pdbx_description
1 polymer ?
#
loop_
_entity_poly.entity_id
_entity_poly.type
_entity_poly.pdbx_seq_one_letter_code
_entity_poly.pdbx_strand_id
1 'polypeptide(L)'
;MAFLPTSLMFLKYENLTAKDVPCYTYNIMIDIVLDAYKGSITRDKCEILMKRGMAPTKKENNTYHFARDPRLKIAGLATLTIDLVKQYAGQIKCQYLNIRASEGITFTYPELYNELLEIIKSNASRFEYEQVSGSHHVHLQNPEAVSDIIGIFLTTHNHHNTSNIDDLLV
;
A
#
# COMPACT_ATOMS: atom_id res chain seq x y z
N MET A 1 7.05 -4.33 28.41
CA MET A 1 5.80 -3.98 27.71
C MET A 1 5.11 -5.29 27.37
N ALA A 2 4.08 -5.70 28.12
CA ALA A 2 3.46 -7.01 27.93
C ALA A 2 2.71 -7.03 26.58
N PHE A 3 3.08 -7.97 25.70
CA PHE A 3 2.33 -8.26 24.48
C PHE A 3 0.95 -8.77 24.91
N LEU A 4 -0.09 -7.96 24.72
CA LEU A 4 -1.45 -8.45 24.87
C LEU A 4 -1.71 -9.43 23.72
N PRO A 5 -2.22 -10.65 23.98
CA PRO A 5 -2.65 -11.58 22.95
C PRO A 5 -3.56 -10.89 21.93
N THR A 6 -3.41 -11.21 20.64
CA THR A 6 -4.19 -10.59 19.55
C THR A 6 -5.70 -10.69 19.79
N SER A 7 -6.17 -11.76 20.46
CA SER A 7 -7.56 -11.93 20.89
C SER A 7 -8.02 -10.88 21.92
N LEU A 8 -7.17 -10.49 22.87
CA LEU A 8 -7.49 -9.40 23.81
C LEU A 8 -7.50 -8.04 23.12
N MET A 9 -6.64 -7.83 22.12
CA MET A 9 -6.69 -6.62 21.29
C MET A 9 -7.96 -6.59 20.43
N PHE A 10 -8.42 -7.73 19.92
CA PHE A 10 -9.72 -7.86 19.26
C PHE A 10 -10.86 -7.42 20.16
N LEU A 11 -10.99 -8.02 21.33
CA LEU A 11 -12.04 -7.62 22.28
C LEU A 11 -11.93 -6.15 22.68
N LYS A 12 -10.72 -5.61 22.82
CA LYS A 12 -10.52 -4.19 23.11
C LYS A 12 -11.10 -3.31 22.01
N TYR A 13 -10.75 -3.56 20.74
CA TYR A 13 -11.19 -2.72 19.62
C TYR A 13 -12.67 -2.92 19.26
N GLU A 14 -13.22 -4.13 19.46
CA GLU A 14 -14.63 -4.44 19.22
C GLU A 14 -15.57 -3.71 20.19
N ASN A 15 -15.12 -3.50 21.44
CA ASN A 15 -15.89 -2.77 22.45
C ASN A 15 -15.78 -1.24 22.34
N LEU A 16 -15.00 -0.70 21.41
CA LEU A 16 -14.91 0.75 21.23
C LEU A 16 -16.17 1.30 20.57
N THR A 17 -16.63 2.43 21.10
CA THR A 17 -17.76 3.17 20.56
C THR A 17 -17.31 4.52 19.98
N ALA A 18 -18.23 5.26 19.36
CA ALA A 18 -17.97 6.63 18.90
C ALA A 18 -17.49 7.58 20.03
N LYS A 19 -17.75 7.24 21.29
CA LYS A 19 -17.27 8.03 22.45
C LYS A 19 -15.77 7.89 22.66
N ASP A 20 -15.21 6.73 22.29
CA ASP A 20 -13.81 6.37 22.53
C ASP A 20 -12.87 6.81 21.40
N VAL A 21 -13.42 7.32 20.28
CA VAL A 21 -12.64 7.79 19.13
C VAL A 21 -11.84 9.04 19.52
N PRO A 22 -10.50 8.99 19.47
CA PRO A 22 -9.66 10.14 19.76
C PRO A 22 -9.88 11.25 18.74
N CYS A 23 -9.89 12.50 19.24
CA CYS A 23 -10.12 13.70 18.46
C CYS A 23 -8.92 14.63 18.62
N TYR A 24 -8.49 15.27 17.54
CA TYR A 24 -7.33 16.16 17.53
C TYR A 24 -7.61 17.38 16.66
N THR A 25 -6.85 18.45 16.87
CA THR A 25 -6.84 19.57 15.92
C THR A 25 -6.20 19.15 14.60
N TYR A 26 -6.47 19.91 13.53
CA TYR A 26 -5.96 19.62 12.19
C TYR A 26 -4.43 19.40 12.17
N ASN A 27 -3.65 20.34 12.71
CA ASN A 27 -2.18 20.26 12.70
C ASN A 27 -1.67 19.01 13.42
N ILE A 28 -2.25 18.68 14.58
CA ILE A 28 -1.88 17.47 15.32
C ILE A 28 -2.18 16.22 14.50
N MET A 29 -3.31 16.17 13.77
CA MET A 29 -3.61 15.04 12.89
C MET A 29 -2.58 14.89 11.77
N ILE A 30 -2.16 16.00 11.15
CA ILE A 30 -1.12 15.97 10.11
C ILE A 30 0.20 15.48 10.69
N ASP A 31 0.59 15.94 11.88
CA ASP A 31 1.84 15.55 12.52
C ASP A 31 1.83 14.06 12.91
N ILE A 32 0.70 13.53 13.41
CA ILE A 32 0.53 12.08 13.68
C ILE A 32 0.75 11.26 12.41
N VAL A 33 0.21 11.70 11.27
CA VAL A 33 0.32 10.97 10.00
C VAL A 33 1.74 11.05 9.45
N LEU A 34 2.35 12.23 9.51
CA LEU A 34 3.72 12.44 9.07
C LEU A 34 4.70 11.53 9.83
N ASP A 35 4.55 11.44 11.16
CA ASP A 35 5.34 10.53 12.00
C ASP A 35 5.08 9.07 11.65
N ALA A 36 3.81 8.67 11.47
CA ALA A 36 3.43 7.30 11.14
C ALA A 36 4.06 6.81 9.82
N TYR A 37 4.24 7.69 8.84
CA TYR A 37 4.86 7.36 7.56
C TYR A 37 6.39 7.46 7.54
N LYS A 38 7.03 7.87 8.66
CA LYS A 38 8.49 7.82 8.86
C LYS A 38 9.31 8.42 7.69
N GLY A 39 8.86 9.54 7.16
CA GLY A 39 9.53 10.24 6.04
C GLY A 39 9.23 9.69 4.64
N SER A 40 8.38 8.66 4.51
CA SER A 40 7.96 8.16 3.19
C SER A 40 7.14 9.18 2.39
N ILE A 41 6.44 10.09 3.07
CA ILE A 41 5.68 11.18 2.45
C ILE A 41 6.01 12.52 3.13
N THR A 42 5.91 13.62 2.39
CA THR A 42 6.05 14.97 2.93
C THR A 42 4.75 15.48 3.55
N ARG A 43 4.84 16.59 4.30
CA ARG A 43 3.70 17.16 5.04
C ARG A 43 2.54 17.56 4.13
N ASP A 44 2.82 18.19 2.99
CA ASP A 44 1.81 18.58 2.00
C ASP A 44 1.07 17.34 1.45
N LYS A 45 1.76 16.21 1.28
CA LYS A 45 1.10 14.95 0.89
C LYS A 45 0.27 14.35 2.02
N CYS A 46 0.69 14.47 3.27
CA CYS A 46 -0.17 14.14 4.42
C CYS A 46 -1.46 14.95 4.38
N GLU A 47 -1.39 16.25 4.11
CA GLU A 47 -2.58 17.11 3.98
C GLU A 47 -3.51 16.63 2.86
N ILE A 48 -2.96 16.23 1.71
CA ILE A 48 -3.75 15.63 0.61
C ILE A 48 -4.48 14.37 1.06
N LEU A 49 -3.78 13.41 1.69
CA LEU A 49 -4.38 12.17 2.20
C LEU A 49 -5.49 12.49 3.21
N MET A 50 -5.23 13.45 4.09
CA MET A 50 -6.12 13.76 5.19
C MET A 50 -7.38 14.50 4.79
N LYS A 51 -7.47 15.10 3.58
CA LYS A 51 -8.75 15.58 3.02
C LYS A 51 -9.85 14.51 3.02
N ARG A 52 -9.48 13.23 2.93
CA ARG A 52 -10.40 12.08 3.03
C ARG A 52 -10.10 11.18 4.24
N GLY A 53 -8.91 11.30 4.83
CA GLY A 53 -8.47 10.52 5.98
C GLY A 53 -8.95 11.04 7.34
N MET A 54 -9.50 12.26 7.41
CA MET A 54 -10.18 12.76 8.62
C MET A 54 -11.61 13.22 8.36
N ALA A 55 -12.40 13.25 9.43
CA ALA A 55 -13.74 13.80 9.46
C ALA A 55 -13.91 14.72 10.69
N PRO A 56 -14.71 15.81 10.58
CA PRO A 56 -14.99 16.69 11.69
C PRO A 56 -15.73 15.94 12.79
N THR A 57 -15.49 16.31 14.05
CA THR A 57 -16.20 15.72 15.18
C THR A 57 -17.39 16.60 15.58
N LYS A 58 -18.39 15.99 16.23
CA LYS A 58 -19.52 16.72 16.83
C LYS A 58 -19.26 17.18 18.27
N LYS A 59 -18.15 16.75 18.86
CA LYS A 59 -17.87 16.95 20.29
C LYS A 59 -17.34 18.35 20.57
N GLU A 60 -16.41 18.81 19.73
CA GLU A 60 -15.70 20.07 19.92
C GLU A 60 -15.44 20.76 18.57
N ASN A 61 -15.61 22.08 18.53
CA ASN A 61 -15.31 22.87 17.34
C ASN A 61 -13.84 22.72 16.93
N ASN A 62 -13.59 22.67 15.62
CA ASN A 62 -12.25 22.57 15.02
C ASN A 62 -11.44 21.30 15.42
N THR A 63 -12.12 20.24 15.86
CA THR A 63 -11.51 18.95 16.09
C THR A 63 -11.98 17.91 15.08
N TYR A 64 -11.09 16.96 14.81
CA TYR A 64 -11.22 15.97 13.76
C TYR A 64 -10.82 14.60 14.32
N HIS A 65 -11.34 13.54 13.70
CA HIS A 65 -10.96 12.17 13.98
C HIS A 65 -10.57 11.47 12.69
N PHE A 66 -9.77 10.41 12.78
CA PHE A 66 -9.45 9.59 11.61
C PHE A 66 -10.70 8.90 11.10
N ALA A 67 -11.00 9.06 9.80
CA ALA A 67 -12.13 8.42 9.13
C ALA A 67 -11.81 6.94 8.83
N ARG A 68 -11.71 6.12 9.88
CA ARG A 68 -11.35 4.70 9.80
C ARG A 68 -12.00 3.89 10.92
N ASP A 69 -12.06 2.58 10.70
CA ASP A 69 -12.42 1.63 11.75
C ASP A 69 -11.18 1.26 12.60
N PRO A 70 -11.20 1.42 13.94
CA PRO A 70 -10.07 1.09 14.80
C PRO A 70 -9.72 -0.40 14.80
N ARG A 71 -10.64 -1.31 14.44
CA ARG A 71 -10.41 -2.75 14.33
C ARG A 71 -9.44 -3.12 13.22
N LEU A 72 -9.22 -2.22 12.25
CA LEU A 72 -8.18 -2.42 11.23
C LEU A 72 -6.76 -2.46 11.83
N LYS A 73 -6.55 -1.97 13.06
CA LYS A 73 -5.26 -2.09 13.77
C LYS A 73 -4.85 -3.53 14.10
N ILE A 74 -5.78 -4.49 14.01
CA ILE A 74 -5.57 -5.91 14.33
C ILE A 74 -6.01 -6.83 13.19
N ALA A 75 -6.26 -6.29 12.00
CA ALA A 75 -6.77 -7.06 10.85
C ALA A 75 -5.82 -8.16 10.36
N GLY A 76 -4.59 -8.24 10.88
CA GLY A 76 -3.62 -9.30 10.57
C GLY A 76 -3.97 -10.70 11.09
N LEU A 77 -5.18 -10.92 11.61
CA LEU A 77 -5.64 -12.23 12.10
C LEU A 77 -5.89 -13.25 10.98
N ALA A 78 -5.94 -12.84 9.71
CA ALA A 78 -6.11 -13.73 8.56
C ALA A 78 -5.02 -13.44 7.51
N THR A 79 -3.90 -14.16 7.60
CA THR A 79 -2.88 -14.17 6.55
C THR A 79 -3.09 -15.37 5.64
N LEU A 80 -2.82 -15.20 4.35
CA LEU A 80 -2.84 -16.30 3.39
C LEU A 80 -1.54 -17.11 3.54
N THR A 81 -1.63 -18.42 3.35
CA THR A 81 -0.44 -19.26 3.22
C THR A 81 0.31 -18.89 1.94
N ILE A 82 1.62 -19.13 1.93
CA ILE A 82 2.45 -18.91 0.74
C ILE A 82 1.90 -19.67 -0.48
N ASP A 83 1.49 -20.92 -0.28
CA ASP A 83 0.91 -21.74 -1.36
C ASP A 83 -0.35 -21.10 -1.94
N LEU A 84 -1.22 -20.56 -1.09
CA LEU A 84 -2.44 -19.92 -1.54
C LEU A 84 -2.15 -18.61 -2.30
N VAL A 85 -1.16 -17.83 -1.85
CA VAL A 85 -0.70 -16.63 -2.56
C VAL A 85 -0.15 -16.99 -3.94
N LYS A 86 0.65 -18.06 -4.05
CA LYS A 86 1.17 -18.58 -5.33
C LYS A 86 0.05 -19.03 -6.26
N GLN A 87 -0.97 -19.73 -5.73
CA GLN A 87 -2.14 -20.12 -6.51
C GLN A 87 -2.88 -18.91 -7.06
N TYR A 88 -3.11 -17.87 -6.25
CA TYR A 88 -3.74 -16.63 -6.72
C TYR A 88 -2.91 -15.91 -7.79
N ALA A 89 -1.58 -15.84 -7.62
CA ALA A 89 -0.69 -15.26 -8.63
C ALA A 89 -0.82 -15.97 -10.00
N GLY A 90 -0.93 -17.30 -10.00
CA GLY A 90 -1.12 -18.09 -11.24
C GLY A 90 -2.46 -17.87 -11.95
N GLN A 91 -3.46 -17.29 -11.26
CA GLN A 91 -4.77 -16.96 -11.85
C GLN A 91 -4.78 -15.61 -12.57
N ILE A 92 -3.71 -14.82 -12.51
CA ILE A 92 -3.63 -13.55 -13.25
C ILE A 92 -3.43 -13.84 -14.73
N LYS A 93 -4.48 -13.66 -15.54
CA LYS A 93 -4.46 -13.85 -17.01
C LYS A 93 -4.53 -12.55 -17.81
N CYS A 94 -4.88 -11.44 -17.15
CA CYS A 94 -4.93 -10.11 -17.78
C CYS A 94 -3.53 -9.54 -18.05
N GLN A 95 -3.48 -8.38 -18.70
CA GLN A 95 -2.24 -7.61 -18.79
C GLN A 95 -1.87 -7.12 -17.39
N TYR A 96 -0.59 -7.25 -17.03
CA TYR A 96 -0.07 -6.93 -15.71
C TYR A 96 1.17 -6.04 -15.82
N LEU A 97 1.09 -4.86 -15.21
CA LEU A 97 2.23 -3.95 -15.02
C LEU A 97 2.57 -3.90 -13.53
N ASN A 98 3.82 -4.18 -13.21
CA ASN A 98 4.38 -3.99 -11.88
C ASN A 98 5.31 -2.77 -11.89
N ILE A 99 5.02 -1.77 -11.06
CA ILE A 99 5.93 -0.65 -10.82
C ILE A 99 6.47 -0.77 -9.40
N ARG A 100 7.79 -0.84 -9.28
CA ARG A 100 8.49 -1.00 -8.02
C ARG A 100 9.28 0.26 -7.66
N ALA A 101 9.01 0.83 -6.50
CA ALA A 101 9.83 1.91 -5.94
C ALA A 101 11.11 1.35 -5.32
N SER A 102 12.27 1.94 -5.65
CA SER A 102 13.59 1.49 -5.18
C SER A 102 13.75 1.55 -3.66
N GLU A 103 13.23 2.59 -3.02
CA GLU A 103 13.21 2.80 -1.57
C GLU A 103 11.85 2.40 -0.97
N GLY A 104 11.16 1.48 -1.64
CA GLY A 104 9.86 0.97 -1.24
C GLY A 104 9.89 0.05 -0.02
N ILE A 105 8.80 -0.69 0.20
CA ILE A 105 8.66 -1.62 1.32
C ILE A 105 9.69 -2.75 1.20
N THR A 106 10.55 -2.93 2.20
CA THR A 106 11.34 -4.16 2.34
C THR A 106 10.43 -5.31 2.80
N PHE A 107 10.38 -6.38 2.02
CA PHE A 107 9.62 -7.57 2.39
C PHE A 107 10.42 -8.45 3.35
N THR A 108 9.73 -9.10 4.29
CA THR A 108 10.34 -10.12 5.17
C THR A 108 10.91 -11.30 4.38
N TYR A 109 10.29 -11.62 3.24
CA TYR A 109 10.73 -12.67 2.31
C TYR A 109 10.90 -12.08 0.90
N PRO A 110 12.04 -11.43 0.60
CA PRO A 110 12.28 -10.81 -0.71
C PRO A 110 12.18 -11.82 -1.87
N GLU A 111 12.65 -13.05 -1.67
CA GLU A 111 12.61 -14.08 -2.72
C GLU A 111 11.19 -14.47 -3.14
N LEU A 112 10.24 -14.42 -2.21
CA LEU A 112 8.84 -14.68 -2.52
C LEU A 112 8.28 -13.64 -3.50
N TYR A 113 8.76 -12.39 -3.44
CA TYR A 113 8.34 -11.36 -4.39
C TYR A 113 8.74 -11.72 -5.82
N ASN A 114 10.02 -12.10 -6.02
CA ASN A 114 10.55 -12.49 -7.31
C ASN A 114 9.84 -13.74 -7.84
N GLU A 115 9.64 -14.74 -6.99
CA GLU A 115 8.92 -15.97 -7.36
C GLU A 115 7.48 -15.67 -7.80
N LEU A 116 6.77 -14.79 -7.09
CA LEU A 116 5.40 -14.41 -7.48
C LEU A 116 5.37 -13.66 -8.80
N LEU A 117 6.34 -12.77 -9.08
CA LEU A 117 6.41 -12.10 -10.37
C LEU A 117 6.64 -13.07 -11.53
N GLU A 118 7.48 -14.09 -11.36
CA GLU A 118 7.68 -15.14 -12.37
C GLU A 118 6.41 -15.99 -12.60
N ILE A 119 5.68 -16.31 -11.52
CA ILE A 119 4.39 -16.98 -11.64
C ILE A 119 3.39 -16.10 -12.41
N ILE A 120 3.31 -14.80 -12.11
CA ILE A 120 2.39 -13.90 -12.82
C ILE A 120 2.81 -13.76 -14.28
N LYS A 121 4.11 -13.56 -14.55
CA LYS A 121 4.68 -13.40 -15.89
C LYS A 121 4.38 -14.59 -16.80
N SER A 122 4.48 -15.81 -16.29
CA SER A 122 4.19 -17.03 -17.06
C SER A 122 2.70 -17.22 -17.39
N ASN A 123 1.80 -16.48 -16.72
CA ASN A 123 0.35 -16.65 -16.83
C ASN A 123 -0.39 -15.44 -17.42
N ALA A 124 0.16 -14.24 -17.27
CA ALA A 124 -0.42 -13.00 -17.75
C ALA A 124 -0.34 -12.89 -19.29
N SER A 125 -1.35 -12.29 -19.91
CA SER A 125 -1.35 -12.05 -21.37
C SER A 125 -0.34 -10.98 -21.82
N ARG A 126 0.15 -10.17 -20.86
CA ARG A 126 1.25 -9.21 -20.98
C ARG A 126 1.82 -9.03 -19.60
N PHE A 127 3.15 -8.99 -19.50
CA PHE A 127 3.81 -8.69 -18.24
C PHE A 127 4.87 -7.62 -18.48
N GLU A 128 4.81 -6.56 -17.69
CA GLU A 128 5.81 -5.49 -17.66
C GLU A 128 6.23 -5.23 -16.22
N TYR A 129 7.52 -4.98 -16.04
CA TYR A 129 8.12 -4.64 -14.76
C TYR A 129 8.98 -3.41 -14.95
N GLU A 130 8.73 -2.39 -14.11
CA GLU A 130 9.49 -1.16 -14.11
C GLU A 130 9.92 -0.81 -12.69
N GLN A 131 11.19 -0.43 -12.52
CA GLN A 131 11.70 0.06 -11.25
C GLN A 131 11.94 1.56 -11.33
N VAL A 132 11.37 2.31 -10.39
CA VAL A 132 11.46 3.77 -10.32
C VAL A 132 12.12 4.23 -9.03
N SER A 133 12.83 5.35 -9.09
CA SER A 133 13.44 5.94 -7.90
C SER A 133 12.39 6.57 -6.99
N GLY A 134 12.47 6.30 -5.68
CA GLY A 134 11.66 6.95 -4.66
C GLY A 134 11.13 6.02 -3.58
N SER A 135 10.40 6.61 -2.63
CA SER A 135 9.82 5.91 -1.48
C SER A 135 8.63 5.03 -1.87
N HIS A 136 8.10 4.26 -0.90
CA HIS A 136 6.90 3.44 -1.08
C HIS A 136 5.71 4.21 -1.72
N HIS A 137 5.55 5.50 -1.41
CA HIS A 137 4.47 6.34 -1.94
C HIS A 137 4.92 7.20 -3.14
N VAL A 138 5.83 6.70 -3.98
CA VAL A 138 6.37 7.43 -5.14
C VAL A 138 5.28 8.05 -6.01
N HIS A 139 4.18 7.35 -6.25
CA HIS A 139 3.04 7.85 -7.03
C HIS A 139 2.34 9.08 -6.43
N LEU A 140 2.44 9.29 -5.11
CA LEU A 140 1.92 10.47 -4.42
C LEU A 140 2.97 11.58 -4.34
N GLN A 141 4.24 11.20 -4.15
CA GLN A 141 5.37 12.12 -4.01
C GLN A 141 5.78 12.74 -5.35
N ASN A 142 5.98 11.90 -6.36
CA ASN A 142 6.45 12.20 -7.70
C ASN A 142 5.59 11.42 -8.73
N PRO A 143 4.34 11.85 -8.98
CA PRO A 143 3.43 11.13 -9.86
C PRO A 143 3.97 10.99 -11.29
N GLU A 144 4.78 11.94 -11.75
CA GLU A 144 5.41 11.93 -13.08
C GLU A 144 6.35 10.71 -13.26
N ALA A 145 6.96 10.21 -12.19
CA ALA A 145 7.80 9.01 -12.26
C ALA A 145 7.03 7.74 -12.62
N VAL A 146 5.69 7.73 -12.50
CA VAL A 146 4.86 6.56 -12.77
C VAL A 146 3.78 6.80 -13.82
N SER A 147 3.36 8.06 -14.04
CA SER A 147 2.24 8.39 -14.92
C SER A 147 2.47 7.96 -16.36
N ASP A 148 3.68 8.20 -16.89
CA ASP A 148 4.01 7.91 -18.28
C ASP A 148 4.08 6.40 -18.51
N ILE A 149 4.66 5.66 -17.57
CA ILE A 149 4.72 4.19 -17.59
C ILE A 149 3.29 3.61 -17.65
N ILE A 150 2.41 4.09 -16.77
CA ILE A 150 1.01 3.67 -16.73
C ILE A 150 0.31 4.05 -18.05
N GLY A 151 0.53 5.27 -18.55
CA GLY A 151 -0.06 5.74 -19.80
C GLY A 151 0.34 4.90 -21.00
N ILE A 152 1.63 4.61 -21.15
CA ILE A 152 2.18 3.74 -22.20
C ILE A 152 1.58 2.34 -22.10
N PHE A 153 1.53 1.76 -20.90
CA PHE A 153 0.98 0.43 -20.70
C PHE A 153 -0.50 0.36 -21.12
N LEU A 154 -1.31 1.34 -20.72
CA LEU A 154 -2.74 1.38 -21.01
C LEU A 154 -3.07 1.66 -22.49
N THR A 155 -2.21 2.41 -23.19
CA THR A 155 -2.46 2.84 -24.58
C THR A 155 -1.79 1.94 -25.62
N THR A 156 -0.77 1.18 -25.24
CA THR A 156 -0.13 0.21 -26.13
C THR A 156 -1.00 -1.04 -26.25
N HIS A 157 -1.55 -1.27 -27.45
CA HIS A 157 -2.21 -2.55 -27.77
C HIS A 157 -1.16 -3.57 -28.19
N ASN A 158 -1.10 -4.73 -27.54
CA ASN A 158 -0.15 -5.79 -27.88
C ASN A 158 -0.39 -6.32 -29.30
N HIS A 159 0.57 -6.09 -30.20
CA HIS A 159 1.06 -7.14 -31.08
C HIS A 159 2.10 -7.94 -30.31
N HIS A 160 1.97 -9.26 -30.28
CA HIS A 160 2.92 -10.17 -29.64
C HIS A 160 4.36 -9.89 -30.10
N ASN A 161 5.24 -9.45 -29.20
CA ASN A 161 6.68 -9.62 -29.33
C ASN A 161 7.29 -9.82 -27.94
N THR A 162 7.93 -10.96 -27.75
CA THR A 162 8.61 -11.41 -26.54
C THR A 162 10.06 -10.92 -26.55
N SER A 163 10.43 -10.01 -25.67
CA SER A 163 11.84 -9.71 -25.35
C SER A 163 12.29 -10.53 -24.13
N ASN A 164 13.52 -11.03 -24.21
CA ASN A 164 14.11 -12.05 -23.35
C ASN A 164 14.69 -11.46 -22.05
N ILE A 165 14.82 -12.28 -21.00
CA ILE A 165 15.06 -11.88 -19.59
C ILE A 165 16.52 -11.52 -19.28
N ASP A 166 17.44 -11.71 -20.23
CA ASP A 166 18.88 -11.65 -19.94
C ASP A 166 19.46 -10.24 -19.75
N ASP A 167 18.66 -9.17 -19.88
CA ASP A 167 19.14 -7.77 -19.82
C ASP A 167 18.99 -7.09 -18.43
N LEU A 168 18.50 -7.78 -17.38
CA LEU A 168 18.18 -7.15 -16.08
C LEU A 168 18.97 -7.70 -14.88
N LEU A 169 20.08 -8.42 -15.13
CA LEU A 169 21.03 -8.82 -14.08
C LEU A 169 22.42 -8.23 -14.35
N VAL A 170 22.55 -6.92 -14.13
CA VAL A 170 23.82 -6.25 -13.77
C VAL A 170 23.56 -5.29 -12.63
#